data_AF-A0A0Q9QNE8-F1
#
_entry.id   AF-A0A0Q9QNE8-F1
#
_cell.length_a   1.000
_cell.length_b   1.000
_cell.length_c   1.000
_cell.angle_alpha   90.00
_cell.angle_beta   90.00
_cell.angle_gamma   90.00
#
_symmetry.space_group_name_H-M   'P 1'
#
loop_
_entity.id
_entity.type
_entity.pdbx_description
1 polymer ?
#
loop_
_entity_poly.entity_id
_entity_poly.type
_entity_poly.pdbx_seq_one_letter_code
_entity_poly.pdbx_strand_id
1 'polypeptide(L)'
;MPASNRLTAAATAGALTCALVVAATPTSADPGSGPAAGSQPRSDDRAGDGTGLTRAQRRALADPGRVQRTPGQTSDGVPGDIAEPWPAGRRGKATVTTDVTYDIAPGIQIREWDQVDARGPIRANLLTVDLNAANISVDHLGPKYVVRRKTVSQLGARDGAIGAVNGDFFDISDTGVALGPAVDRERGIINGPATGWIPENASFYLDSTGYHVGAMVTKTKLRQRPRWPVSGLNAATVADNTLGLYTSDWGWTKGYSVTDGDKDTREVVIVNGRIKSNTKVLSKGRKVRGQVLVGRGSAAKLLKQLKVGRKATFKYKTKPGATMAVSGDRSILLDGVRTVINDRLMHPRTAVGIDADGRKLLFLVIDGRSASSRGYTMVELANMMIALGAENALNLDGGGSSTLYSRKVTGEMGVINEPSDGSERKVANGLGIFYDGVFPPIAPPVTPPPVPAPAPTPPPTTPVP
;
A
#
# COMPACT_ATOMS: atom_id res chain seq x y z
N MET A 1 16.04 9.99 46.22
CA MET A 1 16.95 11.16 46.35
C MET A 1 18.31 10.76 45.81
N PRO A 2 19.12 11.62 45.16
CA PRO A 2 19.07 13.09 45.02
C PRO A 2 18.90 13.58 43.55
N ALA A 3 18.26 14.74 43.33
CA ALA A 3 18.85 16.07 42.98
C ALA A 3 19.33 16.17 41.50
N SER A 4 18.59 16.85 40.61
CA SER A 4 18.65 18.29 40.28
C SER A 4 19.64 18.63 39.15
N ASN A 5 19.17 19.11 38.00
CA ASN A 5 19.43 20.48 37.52
C ASN A 5 18.90 20.76 36.10
N ARG A 6 18.37 21.99 35.96
CA ARG A 6 18.01 22.69 34.73
C ARG A 6 19.25 23.13 33.95
N LEU A 7 19.14 23.33 32.63
CA LEU A 7 19.83 24.35 31.81
C LEU A 7 19.23 24.30 30.38
N THR A 8 18.37 25.26 30.03
CA THR A 8 18.60 26.45 29.17
C THR A 8 18.77 26.16 27.68
N ALA A 9 17.78 26.65 26.92
CA ALA A 9 17.78 26.79 25.48
C ALA A 9 18.64 27.99 25.04
N ALA A 10 19.35 27.84 23.92
CA ALA A 10 19.98 28.93 23.20
C ALA A 10 19.49 28.89 21.75
N ALA A 11 18.83 29.98 21.34
CA ALA A 11 18.44 30.25 19.97
C ALA A 11 19.60 30.93 19.23
N THR A 12 19.90 30.46 18.02
CA THR A 12 20.81 31.14 17.09
C THR A 12 20.08 31.43 15.79
N ALA A 13 19.88 32.73 15.53
CA ALA A 13 19.43 33.26 14.25
C ALA A 13 20.66 33.48 13.34
N GLY A 14 20.60 32.97 12.11
CA GLY A 14 21.61 33.19 11.08
C GLY A 14 20.99 33.96 9.90
N ALA A 15 21.50 35.17 9.67
CA ALA A 15 21.10 36.05 8.57
C ALA A 15 21.64 35.55 7.22
N LEU A 16 20.82 35.67 6.17
CA LEU A 16 21.18 35.35 4.78
C LEU A 16 21.50 36.66 4.03
N THR A 17 22.71 36.77 3.49
CA THR A 17 23.13 37.86 2.60
C THR A 17 22.94 37.47 1.13
N CYS A 18 22.20 38.29 0.39
CA CYS A 18 22.05 38.24 -1.07
C CYS A 18 23.30 38.82 -1.76
N ALA A 19 23.71 38.21 -2.88
CA ALA A 19 24.57 38.85 -3.87
C ALA A 19 24.04 38.54 -5.28
N LEU A 20 23.65 39.59 -5.99
CA LEU A 20 23.36 39.62 -7.43
C LEU A 20 24.68 39.65 -8.22
N VAL A 21 24.74 38.92 -9.34
CA VAL A 21 25.65 39.22 -10.46
C VAL A 21 24.87 39.07 -11.76
N VAL A 22 25.01 40.08 -12.64
CA VAL A 22 24.36 40.27 -13.94
C VAL A 22 25.39 40.13 -15.07
N ALA A 23 24.90 39.77 -16.26
CA ALA A 23 25.50 39.83 -17.61
C ALA A 23 26.46 38.67 -17.99
N ALA A 24 26.53 38.15 -19.22
CA ALA A 24 26.00 38.55 -20.53
C ALA A 24 25.90 37.32 -21.48
N THR A 25 25.06 37.40 -22.51
CA THR A 25 25.10 36.53 -23.71
C THR A 25 26.06 37.10 -24.77
N PRO A 26 26.54 36.27 -25.72
CA PRO A 26 25.93 36.33 -27.06
C PRO A 26 25.78 34.98 -27.81
N THR A 27 24.85 35.04 -28.77
CA THR A 27 24.61 34.28 -30.03
C THR A 27 25.88 33.91 -30.83
N SER A 28 26.00 32.95 -31.76
CA SER A 28 25.13 32.05 -32.56
C SER A 28 26.01 31.17 -33.49
N ALA A 29 25.45 30.07 -34.04
CA ALA A 29 25.75 29.37 -35.30
C ALA A 29 26.77 28.17 -35.37
N ASP A 30 26.19 26.95 -35.35
CA ASP A 30 26.31 25.72 -36.20
C ASP A 30 27.45 25.51 -37.24
N PRO A 31 27.63 24.30 -37.85
CA PRO A 31 27.50 22.88 -37.40
C PRO A 31 28.75 22.01 -37.73
N GLY A 32 28.84 20.78 -37.20
CA GLY A 32 29.53 19.68 -37.91
C GLY A 32 30.32 18.64 -37.08
N SER A 33 30.04 17.37 -37.38
CA SER A 33 30.84 16.14 -37.14
C SER A 33 30.87 15.50 -35.72
N GLY A 34 30.38 14.26 -35.62
CA GLY A 34 30.67 13.34 -34.50
C GLY A 34 31.90 12.46 -34.79
N PRO A 35 32.15 11.32 -34.10
CA PRO A 35 31.58 10.83 -32.84
C PRO A 35 32.66 10.40 -31.80
N ALA A 36 32.18 9.86 -30.66
CA ALA A 36 32.83 8.86 -29.77
C ALA A 36 33.34 9.28 -28.37
N ALA A 37 32.76 8.57 -27.38
CA ALA A 37 33.32 8.04 -26.13
C ALA A 37 33.87 9.01 -25.05
N GLY A 38 33.19 9.04 -23.90
CA GLY A 38 33.73 9.60 -22.66
C GLY A 38 32.77 9.42 -21.47
N SER A 39 32.93 8.32 -20.74
CA SER A 39 32.26 8.05 -19.46
C SER A 39 32.86 8.88 -18.33
N GLN A 40 32.02 9.51 -17.48
CA GLN A 40 32.08 9.61 -16.00
C GLN A 40 30.97 10.59 -15.51
N PRO A 41 30.55 10.52 -14.23
CA PRO A 41 29.15 10.61 -13.82
C PRO A 41 28.70 12.04 -13.56
N ARG A 42 27.48 12.39 -13.98
CA ARG A 42 26.81 13.61 -13.52
C ARG A 42 25.82 13.28 -12.41
N SER A 43 26.18 13.78 -11.23
CA SER A 43 25.26 14.18 -10.17
C SER A 43 24.22 15.13 -10.74
N ASP A 44 22.95 14.77 -10.72
CA ASP A 44 21.84 15.70 -10.88
C ASP A 44 20.69 15.27 -9.95
N ASP A 45 20.92 15.47 -8.64
CA ASP A 45 19.85 15.92 -7.77
C ASP A 45 19.61 17.39 -8.13
N ARG A 46 18.35 17.71 -8.49
CA ARG A 46 17.79 19.03 -8.89
C ARG A 46 17.68 19.26 -10.40
N ALA A 47 16.53 18.87 -10.94
CA ALA A 47 15.79 19.68 -11.89
C ALA A 47 14.29 19.36 -11.72
N GLY A 48 13.55 20.27 -11.07
CA GLY A 48 12.11 20.31 -11.18
C GLY A 48 11.78 20.82 -12.59
N ASP A 49 10.99 20.05 -13.35
CA ASP A 49 10.24 20.66 -14.44
C ASP A 49 9.24 21.66 -13.81
N GLY A 50 8.89 22.73 -14.52
CA GLY A 50 8.11 23.86 -14.02
C GLY A 50 6.67 23.57 -13.55
N THR A 51 6.33 22.31 -13.25
CA THR A 51 5.04 21.89 -12.68
C THR A 51 5.07 21.75 -11.16
N GLY A 52 6.24 21.78 -10.53
CA GLY A 52 6.38 21.60 -9.07
C GLY A 52 6.09 20.17 -8.58
N LEU A 53 5.83 19.22 -9.48
CA LEU A 53 5.46 17.85 -9.12
C LEU A 53 6.69 16.99 -8.80
N THR A 54 6.58 16.19 -7.74
CA THR A 54 7.55 15.14 -7.41
C THR A 54 7.52 14.01 -8.45
N ARG A 55 8.56 13.18 -8.47
CA ARG A 55 8.63 12.00 -9.34
C ARG A 55 7.47 11.02 -9.07
N ALA A 56 7.06 10.87 -7.81
CA ALA A 56 5.92 10.04 -7.40
C ALA A 56 4.61 10.60 -7.98
N GLN A 57 4.41 11.93 -7.90
CA GLN A 57 3.23 12.60 -8.47
C GLN A 57 3.17 12.43 -9.99
N ARG A 58 4.26 12.66 -10.73
CA ARG A 58 4.29 12.46 -12.21
C ARG A 58 3.96 11.03 -12.62
N ARG A 59 4.43 10.04 -11.85
CA ARG A 59 4.20 8.63 -12.15
C ARG A 59 2.75 8.20 -11.92
N ALA A 60 2.10 8.77 -10.92
CA ALA A 60 0.68 8.54 -10.64
C ALA A 60 -0.25 9.09 -11.75
N LEU A 61 0.24 10.05 -12.56
CA LEU A 61 -0.49 10.62 -13.69
C LEU A 61 -0.48 9.78 -14.97
N ALA A 62 0.38 8.78 -15.13
CA ALA A 62 0.64 8.10 -16.43
C ALA A 62 -0.18 6.80 -16.70
N ASP A 63 -1.29 6.56 -16.00
CA ASP A 63 -1.96 5.25 -15.79
C ASP A 63 -2.27 4.40 -17.07
N PRO A 64 -2.03 3.07 -17.09
CA PRO A 64 -2.67 2.07 -16.21
C PRO A 64 -1.71 1.27 -15.31
N GLY A 65 -2.12 1.02 -14.07
CA GLY A 65 -1.53 0.04 -13.16
C GLY A 65 -1.49 -1.35 -13.81
N ARG A 66 -0.36 -2.06 -13.64
CA ARG A 66 -0.24 -3.45 -14.08
C ARG A 66 -0.41 -4.36 -12.89
N VAL A 67 -1.53 -5.09 -12.84
CA VAL A 67 -1.71 -6.21 -11.93
C VAL A 67 -1.07 -7.44 -12.58
N GLN A 68 0.00 -7.98 -11.99
CA GLN A 68 0.70 -9.17 -12.50
C GLN A 68 1.08 -9.07 -13.99
N ARG A 69 1.53 -7.87 -14.43
CA ARG A 69 1.89 -7.53 -15.82
C ARG A 69 0.71 -7.33 -16.79
N THR A 70 -0.52 -7.52 -16.34
CA THR A 70 -1.77 -7.23 -17.08
C THR A 70 -2.33 -5.88 -16.65
N PRO A 71 -2.86 -5.03 -17.55
CA PRO A 71 -3.57 -3.82 -17.15
C PRO A 71 -4.73 -4.17 -16.21
N GLY A 72 -4.80 -3.53 -15.03
CA GLY A 72 -5.85 -3.80 -14.05
C GLY A 72 -5.77 -2.90 -12.83
N GLN A 73 -6.88 -2.76 -12.10
CA GLN A 73 -6.96 -1.97 -10.87
C GLN A 73 -7.43 -2.79 -9.66
N THR A 74 -7.55 -4.11 -9.82
CA THR A 74 -7.99 -5.09 -8.82
C THR A 74 -7.20 -6.39 -8.99
N SER A 75 -6.95 -7.14 -7.91
CA SER A 75 -6.18 -8.40 -7.98
C SER A 75 -6.80 -9.43 -8.93
N ASP A 76 -8.13 -9.44 -9.07
CA ASP A 76 -8.86 -10.36 -9.96
C ASP A 76 -8.70 -10.04 -11.46
N GLY A 77 -8.15 -8.88 -11.82
CA GLY A 77 -7.99 -8.45 -13.21
C GLY A 77 -9.29 -8.28 -13.99
N VAL A 78 -10.46 -8.33 -13.32
CA VAL A 78 -11.76 -8.14 -13.94
C VAL A 78 -11.84 -6.68 -14.41
N PRO A 79 -12.11 -6.40 -15.71
CA PRO A 79 -12.26 -5.04 -16.20
C PRO A 79 -13.38 -4.30 -15.45
N GLY A 80 -13.15 -3.02 -15.15
CA GLY A 80 -14.18 -2.15 -14.56
C GLY A 80 -15.16 -1.65 -15.59
N ASP A 81 -16.35 -1.30 -15.14
CA ASP A 81 -17.32 -0.61 -15.97
C ASP A 81 -16.78 0.78 -16.33
N ILE A 82 -17.01 1.21 -17.56
CA ILE A 82 -16.55 2.50 -18.04
C ILE A 82 -17.48 3.58 -17.50
N ALA A 83 -16.92 4.54 -16.77
CA ALA A 83 -17.64 5.70 -16.28
C ALA A 83 -18.08 6.57 -17.45
N GLU A 84 -19.37 6.89 -17.50
CA GLU A 84 -19.90 7.87 -18.43
C GLU A 84 -19.25 9.25 -18.16
N PRO A 85 -19.02 10.07 -19.20
CA PRO A 85 -18.55 11.44 -19.01
C PRO A 85 -19.49 12.22 -18.09
N TRP A 86 -18.93 13.07 -17.23
CA TRP A 86 -19.75 13.99 -16.44
C TRP A 86 -20.58 14.89 -17.38
N PRO A 87 -21.91 15.01 -17.21
CA PRO A 87 -22.72 15.83 -18.08
C PRO A 87 -22.28 17.30 -18.04
N ALA A 88 -22.16 17.93 -19.22
CA ALA A 88 -21.80 19.34 -19.32
C ALA A 88 -22.80 20.21 -18.53
N GLY A 89 -22.28 21.09 -17.66
CA GLY A 89 -23.11 22.00 -16.85
C GLY A 89 -23.77 21.37 -15.62
N ARG A 90 -23.74 20.04 -15.44
CA ARG A 90 -24.16 19.38 -14.19
C ARG A 90 -22.94 18.81 -13.46
N ARG A 91 -22.22 19.69 -12.75
CA ARG A 91 -21.54 19.27 -11.51
C ARG A 91 -22.59 19.16 -10.41
N GLY A 92 -23.61 18.33 -10.62
CA GLY A 92 -24.66 18.10 -9.62
C GLY A 92 -23.99 17.52 -8.38
N LYS A 93 -24.20 18.17 -7.22
CA LYS A 93 -23.76 17.62 -5.94
C LYS A 93 -24.43 16.25 -5.77
N ALA A 94 -23.68 15.25 -5.32
CA ALA A 94 -24.25 13.96 -4.96
C ALA A 94 -25.35 14.19 -3.91
N THR A 95 -26.49 13.54 -4.09
CA THR A 95 -27.59 13.57 -3.12
C THR A 95 -27.45 12.35 -2.22
N VAL A 96 -27.23 12.58 -0.92
CA VAL A 96 -27.21 11.51 0.07
C VAL A 96 -28.66 11.11 0.38
N THR A 97 -28.97 9.83 0.24
CA THR A 97 -30.33 9.28 0.44
C THR A 97 -30.49 8.57 1.78
N THR A 98 -29.41 8.02 2.32
CA THR A 98 -29.35 7.43 3.66
C THR A 98 -28.00 7.79 4.28
N ASP A 99 -27.94 8.04 5.58
CA ASP A 99 -26.70 8.35 6.28
C ASP A 99 -26.83 7.95 7.76
N VAL A 100 -26.07 6.94 8.16
CA VAL A 100 -26.14 6.34 9.49
C VAL A 100 -24.75 6.34 10.07
N THR A 101 -24.60 6.89 11.28
CA THR A 101 -23.33 6.96 11.99
C THR A 101 -23.48 6.46 13.42
N TYR A 102 -22.57 5.61 13.87
CA TYR A 102 -22.60 5.03 15.22
C TYR A 102 -21.20 4.67 15.72
N ASP A 103 -21.02 4.82 17.03
CA ASP A 103 -19.76 4.50 17.69
C ASP A 103 -19.69 3.01 18.05
N ILE A 104 -18.58 2.36 17.70
CA ILE A 104 -18.33 0.95 18.03
C ILE A 104 -17.40 0.81 19.25
N ALA A 105 -16.60 1.83 19.53
CA ALA A 105 -15.78 2.01 20.72
C ALA A 105 -15.43 3.51 20.86
N PRO A 106 -14.98 3.99 22.05
CA PRO A 106 -14.45 5.35 22.19
C PRO A 106 -13.40 5.66 21.13
N GLY A 107 -13.62 6.71 20.33
CA GLY A 107 -12.74 7.11 19.24
C GLY A 107 -12.82 6.25 17.99
N ILE A 108 -13.77 5.31 17.89
CA ILE A 108 -13.94 4.44 16.71
C ILE A 108 -15.40 4.44 16.27
N GLN A 109 -15.62 4.88 15.03
CA GLN A 109 -16.95 5.14 14.49
C GLN A 109 -17.11 4.47 13.13
N ILE A 110 -18.33 3.96 12.88
CA ILE A 110 -18.78 3.53 11.56
C ILE A 110 -19.74 4.57 11.01
N ARG A 111 -19.61 4.88 9.73
CA ARG A 111 -20.59 5.64 8.95
C ARG A 111 -20.92 4.90 7.66
N GLU A 112 -22.21 4.68 7.41
CA GLU A 112 -22.76 4.00 6.24
C GLU A 112 -23.70 4.98 5.53
N TRP A 113 -23.52 5.20 4.23
CA TRP A 113 -24.38 6.09 3.48
C TRP A 113 -24.59 5.62 2.03
N ASP A 114 -25.79 5.87 1.53
CA ASP A 114 -26.11 5.76 0.10
C ASP A 114 -26.19 7.17 -0.48
N GLN A 115 -25.63 7.34 -1.69
CA GLN A 115 -25.74 8.57 -2.45
C GLN A 115 -26.01 8.29 -3.92
N VAL A 116 -26.58 9.27 -4.61
CA VAL A 116 -26.77 9.23 -6.05
C VAL A 116 -26.14 10.48 -6.67
N ASP A 117 -25.28 10.27 -7.65
CA ASP A 117 -24.70 11.36 -8.47
C ASP A 117 -25.11 11.21 -9.93
N ALA A 118 -24.54 12.05 -10.81
CA ALA A 118 -24.87 12.05 -12.23
C ALA A 118 -24.49 10.75 -12.97
N ARG A 119 -23.61 9.92 -12.39
CA ARG A 119 -23.16 8.64 -12.96
C ARG A 119 -23.90 7.44 -12.35
N GLY A 120 -24.61 7.63 -11.24
CA GLY A 120 -25.48 6.60 -10.66
C GLY A 120 -25.36 6.46 -9.15
N PRO A 121 -25.93 5.38 -8.58
CA PRO A 121 -25.94 5.14 -7.14
C PRO A 121 -24.59 4.65 -6.65
N ILE A 122 -24.27 5.00 -5.41
CA ILE A 122 -23.07 4.61 -4.68
C ILE A 122 -23.46 4.27 -3.24
N ARG A 123 -22.97 3.14 -2.76
CA ARG A 123 -22.99 2.77 -1.34
C ARG A 123 -21.58 2.83 -0.77
N ALA A 124 -21.43 3.53 0.34
CA ALA A 124 -20.15 3.81 0.95
C ALA A 124 -20.17 3.56 2.46
N ASN A 125 -19.05 3.04 2.95
CA ASN A 125 -18.89 2.59 4.32
C ASN A 125 -17.54 3.10 4.83
N LEU A 126 -17.54 3.82 5.94
CA LEU A 126 -16.36 4.46 6.52
C LEU A 126 -16.16 3.98 7.95
N LEU A 127 -14.98 3.47 8.24
CA LEU A 127 -14.49 3.31 9.61
C LEU A 127 -13.52 4.45 9.91
N THR A 128 -13.85 5.26 10.91
CA THR A 128 -13.00 6.36 11.39
C THR A 128 -12.37 5.98 12.73
N VAL A 129 -11.08 6.25 12.88
CA VAL A 129 -10.32 6.00 14.11
C VAL A 129 -9.65 7.29 14.55
N ASP A 130 -10.00 7.80 15.73
CA ASP A 130 -9.32 8.90 16.41
C ASP A 130 -8.14 8.36 17.23
N LEU A 131 -6.93 8.67 16.80
CA LEU A 131 -5.68 8.23 17.40
C LEU A 131 -5.36 8.93 18.73
N ASN A 132 -6.12 9.96 19.12
CA ASN A 132 -6.00 10.55 20.45
C ASN A 132 -6.77 9.75 21.52
N ALA A 133 -7.73 8.92 21.10
CA ALA A 133 -8.45 8.06 22.02
C ALA A 133 -7.54 6.94 22.53
N ALA A 134 -7.66 6.64 23.82
CA ALA A 134 -6.86 5.61 24.47
C ALA A 134 -7.24 4.20 24.00
N ASN A 135 -6.32 3.26 24.19
CA ASN A 135 -6.52 1.82 23.98
C ASN A 135 -6.76 1.38 22.54
N ILE A 136 -6.47 2.24 21.56
CA ILE A 136 -6.60 1.91 20.14
C ILE A 136 -5.24 1.52 19.57
N SER A 137 -5.22 0.45 18.77
CA SER A 137 -4.06 0.15 17.92
C SER A 137 -4.49 -0.36 16.55
N VAL A 138 -3.62 -0.19 15.56
CA VAL A 138 -3.80 -0.72 14.21
C VAL A 138 -2.63 -1.63 13.88
N ASP A 139 -2.94 -2.80 13.33
CA ASP A 139 -1.92 -3.76 12.89
C ASP A 139 -2.30 -4.44 11.56
N HIS A 140 -1.29 -5.03 10.93
CA HIS A 140 -1.44 -5.91 9.79
C HIS A 140 -2.24 -7.17 10.20
N LEU A 141 -3.26 -7.50 9.43
CA LEU A 141 -3.95 -8.79 9.50
C LEU A 141 -3.49 -9.72 8.39
N GLY A 142 -3.17 -10.96 8.72
CA GLY A 142 -2.89 -11.96 7.70
C GLY A 142 -2.86 -13.38 8.23
N PRO A 143 -2.88 -14.38 7.35
CA PRO A 143 -2.78 -15.78 7.77
C PRO A 143 -1.40 -16.08 8.37
N LYS A 144 -1.34 -17.15 9.17
CA LYS A 144 -0.08 -17.68 9.70
C LYS A 144 0.97 -17.89 8.60
N TYR A 145 0.54 -18.42 7.46
CA TYR A 145 1.40 -18.58 6.28
C TYR A 145 0.95 -17.66 5.17
N VAL A 146 1.86 -16.87 4.61
CA VAL A 146 1.56 -15.78 3.67
C VAL A 146 1.00 -16.25 2.31
N VAL A 147 1.19 -17.53 1.97
CA VAL A 147 0.62 -18.17 0.77
C VAL A 147 -0.83 -18.66 0.95
N ARG A 148 -1.40 -18.48 2.15
CA ARG A 148 -2.81 -18.80 2.42
C ARG A 148 -3.63 -17.53 2.25
N ARG A 149 -4.93 -17.72 2.02
CA ARG A 149 -5.90 -16.63 1.97
C ARG A 149 -7.05 -16.91 2.91
N LYS A 150 -7.57 -15.87 3.53
CA LYS A 150 -8.71 -15.89 4.46
C LYS A 150 -9.58 -14.69 4.17
N THR A 151 -10.86 -14.78 4.52
CA THR A 151 -11.72 -13.62 4.42
C THR A 151 -11.33 -12.58 5.49
N VAL A 152 -11.65 -11.30 5.29
CA VAL A 152 -11.34 -10.23 6.26
C VAL A 152 -12.01 -10.52 7.60
N SER A 153 -13.26 -10.98 7.59
CA SER A 153 -13.99 -11.41 8.79
C SER A 153 -13.28 -12.56 9.52
N GLN A 154 -12.76 -13.55 8.80
CA GLN A 154 -11.99 -14.65 9.41
C GLN A 154 -10.66 -14.18 10.00
N LEU A 155 -10.01 -13.19 9.39
CA LEU A 155 -8.78 -12.61 9.91
C LEU A 155 -9.05 -11.75 11.15
N GLY A 156 -10.01 -10.83 11.06
CA GLY A 156 -10.41 -9.94 12.15
C GLY A 156 -10.92 -10.72 13.37
N ALA A 157 -11.83 -11.67 13.18
CA ALA A 157 -12.36 -12.48 14.27
C ALA A 157 -11.29 -13.35 14.96
N ARG A 158 -10.31 -13.85 14.21
CA ARG A 158 -9.22 -14.67 14.77
C ARG A 158 -8.31 -13.85 15.68
N ASP A 159 -8.00 -12.61 15.26
CA ASP A 159 -7.05 -11.75 15.97
C ASP A 159 -7.72 -10.84 17.01
N GLY A 160 -9.06 -10.83 17.07
CA GLY A 160 -9.83 -9.98 18.00
C GLY A 160 -9.95 -8.53 17.54
N ALA A 161 -9.86 -8.27 16.23
CA ALA A 161 -10.07 -6.95 15.68
C ALA A 161 -11.55 -6.56 15.76
N ILE A 162 -11.82 -5.32 16.17
CA ILE A 162 -13.17 -4.76 16.30
C ILE A 162 -13.62 -4.04 15.02
N GLY A 163 -12.67 -3.73 14.14
CA GLY A 163 -12.86 -3.27 12.78
C GLY A 163 -11.73 -3.83 11.92
N ALA A 164 -12.00 -4.16 10.65
CA ALA A 164 -10.99 -4.64 9.73
C ALA A 164 -11.38 -4.36 8.27
N VAL A 165 -10.38 -4.05 7.44
CA VAL A 165 -10.53 -3.96 5.99
C VAL A 165 -9.53 -4.84 5.26
N ASN A 166 -9.80 -5.18 4.00
CA ASN A 166 -8.83 -5.84 3.15
C ASN A 166 -7.60 -4.93 2.88
N GLY A 167 -6.49 -5.55 2.48
CA GLY A 167 -5.21 -4.88 2.32
C GLY A 167 -4.71 -4.90 0.88
N ASP A 168 -3.52 -5.47 0.73
CA ASP A 168 -2.71 -5.43 -0.48
C ASP A 168 -3.31 -6.21 -1.64
N PHE A 169 -2.83 -5.87 -2.83
CA PHE A 169 -2.99 -6.71 -4.00
C PHE A 169 -2.23 -8.02 -3.80
N PHE A 170 -2.71 -9.08 -4.42
CA PHE A 170 -2.12 -10.39 -4.22
C PHE A 170 -2.12 -11.23 -5.49
N ASP A 171 -1.23 -12.22 -5.49
CA ASP A 171 -1.11 -13.17 -6.57
C ASP A 171 -2.29 -14.15 -6.56
N ILE A 172 -3.46 -13.68 -7.03
CA ILE A 172 -4.73 -14.39 -6.88
C ILE A 172 -4.78 -15.72 -7.65
N SER A 173 -4.04 -15.80 -8.75
CA SER A 173 -4.06 -16.88 -9.74
C SER A 173 -3.08 -18.02 -9.45
N ASP A 174 -2.05 -17.81 -8.62
CA ASP A 174 -1.05 -18.84 -8.32
C ASP A 174 -0.68 -18.94 -6.82
N THR A 175 0.18 -18.05 -6.33
CA THR A 175 0.80 -18.25 -5.00
C THR A 175 -0.13 -17.84 -3.85
N GLY A 176 -1.03 -16.89 -4.08
CA GLY A 176 -1.95 -16.32 -3.10
C GLY A 176 -1.34 -15.27 -2.17
N VAL A 177 -0.07 -14.91 -2.37
CA VAL A 177 0.66 -13.97 -1.49
C VAL A 177 0.47 -12.52 -1.90
N ALA A 178 0.54 -11.61 -0.94
CA ALA A 178 0.61 -10.17 -1.14
C ALA A 178 1.76 -9.79 -2.10
N LEU A 179 1.54 -8.79 -2.96
CA LEU A 179 2.50 -8.38 -4.00
C LEU A 179 3.44 -7.26 -3.55
N GLY A 180 3.13 -6.55 -2.48
CA GLY A 180 3.97 -5.54 -1.88
C GLY A 180 4.49 -5.92 -0.50
N PRO A 181 5.24 -5.02 0.15
CA PRO A 181 5.78 -5.25 1.47
C PRO A 181 4.67 -5.36 2.53
N ALA A 182 4.88 -6.25 3.49
CA ALA A 182 4.02 -6.36 4.67
C ALA A 182 4.88 -6.49 5.93
N VAL A 183 4.52 -5.72 6.95
CA VAL A 183 5.19 -5.72 8.26
C VAL A 183 4.10 -5.83 9.33
N ASP A 184 4.29 -6.79 10.20
CA ASP A 184 3.44 -7.09 11.35
C ASP A 184 4.23 -6.70 12.61
N ARG A 185 3.58 -6.10 13.61
CA ARG A 185 4.31 -5.55 14.78
C ARG A 185 5.01 -6.62 15.60
N GLU A 186 4.47 -7.83 15.66
CA GLU A 186 5.04 -8.93 16.43
C GLU A 186 6.03 -9.75 15.59
N ARG A 187 5.63 -10.10 14.36
CA ARG A 187 6.39 -10.98 13.45
C ARG A 187 7.48 -10.24 12.69
N GLY A 188 7.40 -8.91 12.61
CA GLY A 188 8.28 -8.07 11.81
C GLY A 188 7.96 -8.18 10.32
N ILE A 189 9.01 -8.15 9.48
CA ILE A 189 8.86 -8.16 8.02
C ILE A 189 8.49 -9.57 7.57
N ILE A 190 7.25 -9.75 7.15
CA ILE A 190 6.69 -11.03 6.71
C ILE A 190 6.62 -11.15 5.18
N ASN A 191 6.57 -10.04 4.46
CA ASN A 191 6.54 -10.02 3.00
C ASN A 191 7.38 -8.86 2.43
N GLY A 192 8.05 -9.09 1.31
CA GLY A 192 8.71 -8.08 0.51
C GLY A 192 8.05 -7.94 -0.86
N PRO A 193 8.31 -6.85 -1.58
CA PRO A 193 7.65 -6.59 -2.84
C PRO A 193 8.01 -7.62 -3.90
N ALA A 194 7.01 -8.02 -4.68
CA ALA A 194 7.20 -8.66 -5.96
C ALA A 194 7.93 -7.69 -6.90
N THR A 195 8.94 -8.20 -7.61
CA THR A 195 9.73 -7.36 -8.50
C THR A 195 8.86 -6.82 -9.64
N GLY A 196 8.89 -5.50 -9.84
CA GLY A 196 8.15 -4.85 -10.92
C GLY A 196 6.66 -4.65 -10.65
N TRP A 197 6.19 -4.91 -9.42
CA TRP A 197 4.81 -4.61 -9.01
C TRP A 197 4.54 -3.10 -9.10
N ILE A 198 5.01 -2.33 -8.11
CA ILE A 198 4.78 -0.89 -8.07
C ILE A 198 6.06 -0.16 -7.65
N PRO A 199 6.61 0.70 -8.50
CA PRO A 199 7.69 1.61 -8.14
C PRO A 199 7.38 2.37 -6.85
N GLU A 200 8.33 2.26 -5.92
CA GLU A 200 8.33 2.82 -4.56
C GLU A 200 7.45 2.10 -3.53
N ASN A 201 6.64 1.12 -3.93
CA ASN A 201 5.68 0.35 -3.10
C ASN A 201 4.86 1.26 -2.16
N ALA A 202 3.89 1.97 -2.73
CA ALA A 202 2.99 2.80 -1.95
C ALA A 202 2.34 1.97 -0.84
N SER A 203 2.52 2.41 0.40
CA SER A 203 2.13 1.65 1.59
C SER A 203 1.57 2.57 2.66
N PHE A 204 0.64 2.02 3.43
CA PHE A 204 0.24 2.56 4.72
C PHE A 204 1.13 1.90 5.76
N TYR A 205 1.86 2.69 6.54
CA TYR A 205 2.82 2.16 7.49
C TYR A 205 2.87 2.99 8.76
N LEU A 206 3.30 2.35 9.84
CA LEU A 206 3.63 2.98 11.11
C LEU A 206 5.15 2.94 11.31
N ASP A 207 5.75 4.06 11.67
CA ASP A 207 7.11 4.12 12.19
C ASP A 207 7.18 4.89 13.52
N SER A 208 8.38 5.29 13.95
CA SER A 208 8.58 6.03 15.20
C SER A 208 7.95 7.43 15.23
N THR A 209 7.56 7.98 14.08
CA THR A 209 7.00 9.32 13.95
C THR A 209 5.48 9.34 13.77
N GLY A 210 4.88 8.20 13.45
CA GLY A 210 3.44 8.05 13.34
C GLY A 210 3.01 7.15 12.19
N TYR A 211 1.75 7.30 11.79
CA TYR A 211 1.21 6.66 10.60
C TYR A 211 1.49 7.51 9.36
N HIS A 212 1.75 6.83 8.25
CA HIS A 212 2.09 7.47 6.99
C HIS A 212 1.47 6.73 5.81
N VAL A 213 1.20 7.48 4.74
CA VAL A 213 1.01 6.93 3.40
C VAL A 213 2.19 7.37 2.55
N GLY A 214 2.86 6.43 1.90
CA GLY A 214 3.94 6.77 0.99
C GLY A 214 4.83 5.59 0.61
N ALA A 215 5.99 5.90 0.06
CA ALA A 215 6.97 4.92 -0.35
C ALA A 215 7.53 4.14 0.85
N MET A 216 7.47 2.81 0.80
CA MET A 216 8.04 1.95 1.81
C MET A 216 8.78 0.79 1.15
N VAL A 217 10.05 0.56 1.53
CA VAL A 217 10.83 -0.54 0.94
C VAL A 217 11.39 -1.48 1.99
N THR A 218 11.30 -2.79 1.72
CA THR A 218 12.05 -3.79 2.49
C THR A 218 13.38 -4.07 1.79
N LYS A 219 14.42 -4.30 2.60
CA LYS A 219 15.75 -4.69 2.11
C LYS A 219 16.19 -5.95 2.85
N THR A 220 16.43 -7.00 2.07
CA THR A 220 16.98 -8.26 2.56
C THR A 220 18.40 -8.40 2.04
N LYS A 221 19.37 -8.70 2.92
CA LYS A 221 20.76 -8.93 2.53
C LYS A 221 21.31 -10.19 3.18
N LEU A 222 21.99 -11.02 2.39
CA LEU A 222 22.83 -12.09 2.92
C LEU A 222 24.10 -11.47 3.52
N ARG A 223 24.31 -11.63 4.84
CA ARG A 223 25.41 -10.96 5.57
C ARG A 223 26.79 -11.34 5.04
N GLN A 224 26.96 -12.61 4.63
CA GLN A 224 28.23 -13.12 4.10
C GLN A 224 28.49 -12.69 2.65
N ARG A 225 27.46 -12.18 1.95
CA ARG A 225 27.50 -11.75 0.54
C ARG A 225 26.60 -10.52 0.34
N PRO A 226 26.92 -9.37 0.95
CA PRO A 226 26.01 -8.22 1.05
C PRO A 226 25.75 -7.50 -0.28
N ARG A 227 26.50 -7.83 -1.34
CA ARG A 227 26.34 -7.31 -2.70
C ARG A 227 25.49 -8.22 -3.61
N TRP A 228 25.06 -9.39 -3.13
CA TRP A 228 24.24 -10.28 -3.94
C TRP A 228 22.81 -9.74 -4.09
N PRO A 229 22.19 -9.89 -5.28
CA PRO A 229 20.91 -9.26 -5.60
C PRO A 229 19.75 -10.07 -5.02
N VAL A 230 19.41 -9.84 -3.74
CA VAL A 230 18.19 -10.40 -3.16
C VAL A 230 17.01 -9.51 -3.52
N SER A 231 16.10 -10.03 -4.36
CA SER A 231 14.99 -9.28 -4.95
C SER A 231 13.75 -9.23 -4.06
N GLY A 232 13.54 -10.21 -3.19
CA GLY A 232 12.36 -10.26 -2.33
C GLY A 232 12.46 -11.22 -1.15
N LEU A 233 11.63 -10.97 -0.14
CA LEU A 233 11.38 -11.85 0.99
C LEU A 233 9.95 -12.39 0.84
N ASN A 234 9.77 -13.70 0.81
CA ASN A 234 8.46 -14.34 0.63
C ASN A 234 7.64 -13.78 -0.56
N ALA A 235 8.30 -13.26 -1.60
CA ALA A 235 7.62 -12.69 -2.75
C ALA A 235 7.02 -13.77 -3.65
N ALA A 236 5.96 -13.44 -4.39
CA ALA A 236 5.30 -14.35 -5.34
C ALA A 236 6.27 -14.98 -6.35
N THR A 237 7.18 -14.16 -6.89
CA THR A 237 8.12 -14.55 -7.94
C THR A 237 9.53 -14.04 -7.65
N VAL A 238 10.52 -14.87 -7.96
CA VAL A 238 11.94 -14.50 -8.03
C VAL A 238 12.25 -13.94 -9.41
N ALA A 239 12.65 -12.67 -9.45
CA ALA A 239 13.02 -12.01 -10.70
C ALA A 239 14.24 -12.66 -11.38
N ASP A 240 14.31 -12.49 -12.69
CA ASP A 240 15.44 -12.93 -13.52
C ASP A 240 16.77 -12.45 -12.93
N ASN A 241 17.76 -13.34 -12.88
CA ASN A 241 19.10 -13.01 -12.41
C ASN A 241 19.19 -12.53 -10.95
N THR A 242 18.19 -12.83 -10.11
CA THR A 242 18.15 -12.45 -8.69
C THR A 242 17.95 -13.63 -7.74
N LEU A 243 17.99 -13.34 -6.44
CA LEU A 243 17.74 -14.28 -5.34
C LEU A 243 16.42 -13.95 -4.63
N GLY A 244 15.56 -14.93 -4.43
CA GLY A 244 14.39 -14.85 -3.55
C GLY A 244 14.64 -15.57 -2.24
N LEU A 245 14.30 -14.95 -1.11
CA LEU A 245 14.41 -15.57 0.21
C LEU A 245 13.02 -15.94 0.73
N TYR A 246 12.82 -17.19 1.07
CA TYR A 246 11.60 -17.71 1.69
C TYR A 246 11.88 -18.10 3.13
N THR A 247 11.02 -17.72 4.05
CA THR A 247 11.10 -18.03 5.48
C THR A 247 10.02 -19.03 5.89
N SER A 248 9.97 -19.39 7.17
CA SER A 248 8.90 -20.22 7.73
C SER A 248 7.50 -19.66 7.50
N ASP A 249 7.36 -18.34 7.34
CA ASP A 249 6.09 -17.67 7.04
C ASP A 249 5.54 -18.05 5.66
N TRP A 250 6.39 -18.54 4.76
CA TRP A 250 5.96 -19.09 3.47
C TRP A 250 5.18 -20.41 3.61
N GLY A 251 5.43 -21.19 4.66
CA GLY A 251 4.80 -22.49 4.85
C GLY A 251 5.49 -23.61 4.06
N TRP A 252 5.08 -23.88 2.82
CA TRP A 252 5.58 -25.01 2.01
C TRP A 252 6.12 -24.55 0.66
N THR A 253 7.22 -25.16 0.22
CA THR A 253 7.87 -24.80 -1.04
C THR A 253 6.95 -25.05 -2.24
N LYS A 254 6.97 -24.14 -3.21
CA LYS A 254 6.08 -24.15 -4.37
C LYS A 254 6.75 -24.70 -5.64
N GLY A 255 8.01 -25.13 -5.57
CA GLY A 255 8.77 -25.57 -6.74
C GLY A 255 9.01 -24.41 -7.70
N TYR A 256 8.83 -24.67 -9.00
CA TYR A 256 9.10 -23.68 -10.05
C TYR A 256 8.02 -22.61 -10.22
N SER A 257 6.89 -22.65 -9.48
CA SER A 257 5.90 -21.55 -9.50
C SER A 257 6.55 -20.20 -9.16
N VAL A 258 7.46 -20.19 -8.18
CA VAL A 258 8.15 -18.94 -7.78
C VAL A 258 9.20 -18.47 -8.78
N THR A 259 9.39 -19.17 -9.90
CA THR A 259 10.30 -18.79 -10.98
C THR A 259 9.58 -18.77 -12.33
N ASP A 260 8.24 -18.69 -12.34
CA ASP A 260 7.40 -18.74 -13.54
C ASP A 260 7.70 -19.97 -14.42
N GLY A 261 8.05 -21.10 -13.80
CA GLY A 261 8.42 -22.34 -14.50
C GLY A 261 9.87 -22.43 -14.98
N ASP A 262 10.67 -21.37 -14.85
CA ASP A 262 12.08 -21.36 -15.23
C ASP A 262 12.86 -22.41 -14.41
N LYS A 263 13.70 -23.19 -15.10
CA LYS A 263 14.47 -24.29 -14.54
C LYS A 263 15.96 -23.97 -14.38
N ASP A 264 16.47 -22.84 -14.90
CA ASP A 264 17.84 -22.37 -14.59
C ASP A 264 17.89 -21.79 -13.18
N THR A 265 17.82 -22.69 -12.21
CA THR A 265 17.58 -22.34 -10.81
C THR A 265 18.49 -23.12 -9.86
N ARG A 266 18.55 -22.64 -8.62
CA ARG A 266 19.22 -23.34 -7.52
C ARG A 266 18.52 -23.03 -6.21
N GLU A 267 18.29 -24.06 -5.40
CA GLU A 267 17.72 -23.98 -4.06
C GLU A 267 18.82 -24.18 -3.01
N VAL A 268 18.89 -23.28 -2.04
CA VAL A 268 19.75 -23.40 -0.86
C VAL A 268 18.88 -23.39 0.39
N VAL A 269 18.84 -24.52 1.10
CA VAL A 269 18.10 -24.65 2.36
C VAL A 269 19.02 -24.29 3.51
N ILE A 270 18.56 -23.39 4.38
CA ILE A 270 19.30 -22.86 5.53
C ILE A 270 18.48 -23.13 6.78
N VAL A 271 19.11 -23.79 7.76
CA VAL A 271 18.51 -24.11 9.06
C VAL A 271 19.49 -23.70 10.16
N ASN A 272 19.01 -22.97 11.17
CA ASN A 272 19.81 -22.44 12.27
C ASN A 272 21.04 -21.65 11.77
N GLY A 273 20.83 -20.82 10.73
CA GLY A 273 21.88 -19.98 10.13
C GLY A 273 22.99 -20.73 9.39
N ARG A 274 22.80 -22.02 9.08
CA ARG A 274 23.77 -22.85 8.33
C ARG A 274 23.13 -23.52 7.13
N ILE A 275 23.90 -23.64 6.06
CA ILE A 275 23.48 -24.27 4.81
C ILE A 275 23.35 -25.78 5.03
N LYS A 276 22.16 -26.32 4.80
CA LYS A 276 21.84 -27.74 4.91
C LYS A 276 21.86 -28.45 3.56
N SER A 277 21.37 -27.81 2.51
CA SER A 277 21.44 -28.35 1.16
C SER A 277 21.62 -27.25 0.12
N ASN A 278 22.14 -27.63 -1.04
CA ASN A 278 22.33 -26.75 -2.18
C ASN A 278 22.13 -27.54 -3.49
N THR A 279 20.96 -27.44 -4.11
CA THR A 279 20.51 -28.32 -5.22
C THR A 279 20.06 -27.52 -6.44
N LYS A 280 20.18 -28.09 -7.65
CA LYS A 280 19.66 -27.45 -8.88
C LYS A 280 18.14 -27.51 -9.00
N VAL A 281 17.51 -28.45 -8.32
CA VAL A 281 16.06 -28.68 -8.39
C VAL A 281 15.39 -27.94 -7.23
N LEU A 282 14.36 -27.15 -7.55
CA LEU A 282 13.51 -26.50 -6.56
C LEU A 282 12.55 -27.54 -5.97
N SER A 283 12.48 -27.57 -4.65
CA SER A 283 11.59 -28.49 -3.98
C SER A 283 10.14 -28.02 -4.03
N LYS A 284 9.20 -28.97 -4.05
CA LYS A 284 7.76 -28.72 -3.97
C LYS A 284 7.17 -29.49 -2.79
N GLY A 285 6.27 -28.85 -2.04
CA GLY A 285 5.56 -29.47 -0.92
C GLY A 285 6.41 -29.70 0.34
N ARG A 286 7.63 -29.15 0.43
CA ARG A 286 8.46 -29.28 1.64
C ARG A 286 8.19 -28.11 2.58
N LYS A 287 7.95 -28.41 3.86
CA LYS A 287 7.76 -27.37 4.87
C LYS A 287 9.05 -26.56 5.07
N VAL A 288 8.96 -25.25 4.99
CA VAL A 288 10.06 -24.32 5.28
C VAL A 288 10.21 -24.21 6.79
N ARG A 289 11.23 -24.86 7.36
CA ARG A 289 11.54 -24.84 8.81
C ARG A 289 12.56 -23.79 9.23
N GLY A 290 13.15 -23.10 8.26
CA GLY A 290 14.14 -22.05 8.46
C GLY A 290 14.04 -21.08 7.30
N GLN A 291 15.01 -21.13 6.41
CA GLN A 291 15.04 -20.31 5.20
C GLN A 291 15.33 -21.16 3.97
N VAL A 292 14.73 -20.78 2.84
CA VAL A 292 15.03 -21.31 1.51
C VAL A 292 15.41 -20.14 0.64
N LEU A 293 16.64 -20.14 0.12
CA LEU A 293 17.13 -19.14 -0.82
C LEU A 293 17.08 -19.75 -2.22
N VAL A 294 16.30 -19.14 -3.11
CA VAL A 294 16.15 -19.54 -4.51
C VAL A 294 16.90 -18.55 -5.37
N GLY A 295 17.74 -19.03 -6.28
CA GLY A 295 18.38 -18.20 -7.30
C GLY A 295 17.89 -18.57 -8.68
N ARG A 296 17.66 -17.57 -9.53
CA ARG A 296 17.24 -17.71 -10.93
C ARG A 296 18.31 -17.17 -11.87
N GLY A 297 18.54 -17.85 -13.00
CA GLY A 297 19.50 -17.43 -14.01
C GLY A 297 20.93 -17.30 -13.47
N SER A 298 21.58 -16.17 -13.74
CA SER A 298 22.95 -15.91 -13.24
C SER A 298 23.08 -15.97 -11.72
N ALA A 299 22.01 -15.70 -10.95
CA ALA A 299 22.04 -15.83 -9.50
C ALA A 299 22.06 -17.29 -9.02
N ALA A 300 21.55 -18.25 -9.81
CA ALA A 300 21.71 -19.67 -9.54
C ALA A 300 23.21 -20.07 -9.56
N LYS A 301 24.00 -19.45 -10.44
CA LYS A 301 25.47 -19.64 -10.50
C LYS A 301 26.18 -19.08 -9.26
N LEU A 302 25.68 -17.98 -8.68
CA LEU A 302 26.18 -17.46 -7.40
C LEU A 302 25.92 -18.48 -6.27
N LEU A 303 24.71 -19.02 -6.19
CA LEU A 303 24.36 -20.01 -5.16
C LEU A 303 25.20 -21.29 -5.24
N LYS A 304 25.64 -21.70 -6.44
CA LYS A 304 26.53 -22.85 -6.62
C LYS A 304 27.82 -22.75 -5.79
N GLN A 305 28.29 -21.54 -5.51
CA GLN A 305 29.52 -21.29 -4.74
C GLN A 305 29.37 -21.57 -3.24
N LEU A 306 28.13 -21.69 -2.74
CA LEU A 306 27.87 -21.89 -1.32
C LEU A 306 28.05 -23.36 -0.91
N LYS A 307 28.88 -23.59 0.11
CA LYS A 307 29.18 -24.94 0.63
C LYS A 307 28.27 -25.31 1.80
N VAL A 308 27.80 -26.55 1.82
CA VAL A 308 27.03 -27.12 2.95
C VAL A 308 27.83 -26.97 4.26
N GLY A 309 27.12 -26.72 5.37
CA GLY A 309 27.67 -26.51 6.71
C GLY A 309 28.14 -25.08 7.00
N ARG A 310 28.40 -24.25 5.97
CA ARG A 310 28.81 -22.85 6.16
C ARG A 310 27.66 -21.97 6.67
N LYS A 311 28.01 -20.88 7.35
CA LYS A 311 27.06 -19.89 7.85
C LYS A 311 26.43 -19.13 6.69
N ALA A 312 25.12 -18.94 6.76
CA ALA A 312 24.34 -18.06 5.90
C ALA A 312 23.26 -17.41 6.77
N THR A 313 23.37 -16.11 6.99
CA THR A 313 22.46 -15.35 7.84
C THR A 313 22.06 -14.05 7.16
N PHE A 314 20.82 -13.61 7.39
CA PHE A 314 20.26 -12.46 6.70
C PHE A 314 20.16 -11.24 7.62
N LYS A 315 20.12 -10.07 7.00
CA LYS A 315 19.77 -8.79 7.63
C LYS A 315 18.55 -8.25 6.89
N TYR A 316 17.53 -7.89 7.65
CA TYR A 316 16.31 -7.29 7.17
C TYR A 316 16.24 -5.84 7.62
N LYS A 317 15.68 -4.98 6.79
CA LYS A 317 15.40 -3.58 7.12
C LYS A 317 14.18 -3.10 6.37
N THR A 318 13.41 -2.22 6.98
CA THR A 318 12.48 -1.32 6.31
C THR A 318 13.14 0.04 6.12
N LYS A 319 12.64 0.82 5.16
CA LYS A 319 12.86 2.27 5.07
C LYS A 319 11.50 2.92 4.81
N PRO A 320 11.10 3.94 5.58
CA PRO A 320 11.92 4.73 6.53
C PRO A 320 12.28 4.04 7.86
N GLY A 321 11.48 3.08 8.31
CA GLY A 321 11.76 2.35 9.55
C GLY A 321 10.52 1.64 10.07
N ALA A 322 9.60 1.31 9.17
CA ALA A 322 8.27 0.83 9.48
C ALA A 322 8.31 -0.40 10.39
N THR A 323 7.46 -0.36 11.42
CA THR A 323 7.18 -1.44 12.37
C THR A 323 5.84 -2.12 12.08
N MET A 324 4.99 -1.50 11.28
CA MET A 324 3.79 -2.09 10.69
C MET A 324 3.63 -1.53 9.28
N ALA A 325 3.22 -2.35 8.33
CA ALA A 325 2.91 -1.89 6.98
C ALA A 325 1.98 -2.84 6.24
N VAL A 326 1.07 -2.24 5.46
CA VAL A 326 0.31 -2.90 4.40
C VAL A 326 0.46 -2.04 3.14
N SER A 327 0.90 -2.67 2.05
CA SER A 327 0.96 -1.99 0.75
C SER A 327 -0.41 -1.91 0.07
N GLY A 328 -0.48 -1.06 -0.94
CA GLY A 328 -1.62 -0.98 -1.84
C GLY A 328 -1.16 -0.81 -3.29
N ASP A 329 -2.02 -0.19 -4.10
CA ASP A 329 -1.65 0.22 -5.46
C ASP A 329 -0.82 1.51 -5.40
N ARG A 330 -1.48 2.63 -5.07
CA ARG A 330 -0.88 3.94 -5.20
C ARG A 330 -1.45 4.90 -4.18
N SER A 331 -0.61 5.84 -3.73
CA SER A 331 -1.11 7.02 -3.05
C SER A 331 -2.05 7.75 -4.01
N ILE A 332 -3.28 7.99 -3.57
CA ILE A 332 -4.32 8.75 -4.28
C ILE A 332 -4.36 10.21 -3.83
N LEU A 333 -3.86 10.48 -2.62
CA LEU A 333 -3.57 11.81 -2.06
C LEU A 333 -2.19 11.80 -1.43
N LEU A 334 -1.42 12.87 -1.66
CA LEU A 334 -0.18 13.18 -0.95
C LEU A 334 -0.16 14.68 -0.63
N ASP A 335 0.01 15.02 0.65
CA ASP A 335 0.04 16.41 1.13
C ASP A 335 -1.17 17.24 0.63
N GLY A 336 -2.36 16.65 0.66
CA GLY A 336 -3.61 17.26 0.21
C GLY A 336 -3.79 17.31 -1.31
N VAL A 337 -2.80 16.87 -2.09
CA VAL A 337 -2.82 16.90 -3.55
C VAL A 337 -3.29 15.56 -4.10
N ARG A 338 -4.32 15.59 -4.94
CA ARG A 338 -4.75 14.43 -5.75
C ARG A 338 -3.67 14.04 -6.74
N THR A 339 -3.19 12.81 -6.64
CA THR A 339 -2.12 12.26 -7.47
C THR A 339 -2.63 11.46 -8.68
N VAL A 340 -3.93 11.15 -8.72
CA VAL A 340 -4.56 10.34 -9.76
C VAL A 340 -5.42 11.18 -10.72
N ILE A 341 -5.39 10.82 -12.00
CA ILE A 341 -6.21 11.45 -13.06
C ILE A 341 -7.09 10.48 -13.83
N ASN A 342 -6.92 9.17 -13.63
CA ASN A 342 -7.75 8.18 -14.30
C ASN A 342 -9.17 8.18 -13.70
N ASP A 343 -10.09 8.77 -14.44
CA ASP A 343 -11.52 8.86 -14.12
C ASP A 343 -12.37 7.94 -15.01
N ARG A 344 -11.83 6.79 -15.46
CA ARG A 344 -12.49 5.95 -16.47
C ARG A 344 -13.12 4.68 -15.94
N LEU A 345 -12.46 3.96 -15.04
CA LEU A 345 -12.91 2.61 -14.62
C LEU A 345 -13.53 2.65 -13.23
N MET A 346 -14.78 2.24 -13.14
CA MET A 346 -15.51 2.10 -11.89
C MET A 346 -15.29 0.71 -11.30
N HIS A 347 -15.00 0.66 -10.00
CA HIS A 347 -14.89 -0.57 -9.24
C HIS A 347 -15.35 -0.37 -7.80
N PRO A 348 -15.71 -1.45 -7.09
CA PRO A 348 -15.61 -1.48 -5.64
C PRO A 348 -14.19 -1.11 -5.21
N ARG A 349 -14.04 -0.29 -4.17
CA ARG A 349 -12.74 0.24 -3.72
C ARG A 349 -12.58 0.10 -2.22
N THR A 350 -11.34 -0.05 -1.80
CA THR A 350 -10.92 0.15 -0.41
C THR A 350 -9.80 1.18 -0.39
N ALA A 351 -9.87 2.15 0.52
CA ALA A 351 -8.82 3.13 0.74
C ALA A 351 -8.54 3.31 2.24
N VAL A 352 -7.30 3.67 2.55
CA VAL A 352 -6.91 4.16 3.88
C VAL A 352 -6.36 5.57 3.75
N GLY A 353 -6.77 6.47 4.63
CA GLY A 353 -6.34 7.86 4.67
C GLY A 353 -5.97 8.32 6.07
N ILE A 354 -5.21 9.41 6.09
CA ILE A 354 -4.73 10.09 7.29
C ILE A 354 -5.12 11.55 7.14
N ASP A 355 -5.71 12.13 8.18
CA ASP A 355 -6.03 13.56 8.20
C ASP A 355 -4.77 14.43 8.31
N ALA A 356 -4.93 15.74 8.10
CA ALA A 356 -3.80 16.68 8.05
C ALA A 356 -2.98 16.75 9.35
N ASP A 357 -3.63 16.51 10.50
CA ASP A 357 -2.96 16.55 11.80
C ASP A 357 -2.36 15.19 12.20
N GLY A 358 -2.53 14.14 11.39
CA GLY A 358 -2.07 12.79 11.72
C GLY A 358 -2.81 12.14 12.91
N ARG A 359 -4.01 12.64 13.22
CA ARG A 359 -4.81 12.28 14.39
C ARG A 359 -5.97 11.36 14.05
N LYS A 360 -6.38 11.27 12.79
CA LYS A 360 -7.46 10.39 12.36
C LYS A 360 -7.02 9.48 11.24
N LEU A 361 -7.43 8.22 11.34
CA LEU A 361 -7.38 7.27 10.24
C LEU A 361 -8.78 7.09 9.66
N LEU A 362 -8.85 7.03 8.34
CA LEU A 362 -10.09 6.89 7.57
C LEU A 362 -9.97 5.64 6.70
N PHE A 363 -10.80 4.63 6.95
CA PHE A 363 -10.86 3.42 6.12
C PHE A 363 -12.18 3.41 5.36
N LEU A 364 -12.11 3.71 4.07
CA LEU A 364 -13.26 3.85 3.19
C LEU A 364 -13.42 2.61 2.32
N VAL A 365 -14.59 1.99 2.35
CA VAL A 365 -15.01 0.90 1.47
C VAL A 365 -16.21 1.35 0.64
N ILE A 366 -16.05 1.29 -0.68
CA ILE A 366 -17.08 1.61 -1.66
C ILE A 366 -17.53 0.31 -2.29
N ASP A 367 -18.83 0.01 -2.21
CA ASP A 367 -19.42 -1.14 -2.88
C ASP A 367 -19.49 -0.88 -4.40
N GLY A 368 -19.65 -1.93 -5.20
CA GLY A 368 -19.64 -1.78 -6.66
C GLY A 368 -20.06 -3.06 -7.39
N ARG A 369 -20.14 -2.97 -8.73
CA ARG A 369 -20.59 -4.07 -9.61
C ARG A 369 -22.00 -4.57 -9.25
N SER A 370 -22.85 -3.69 -8.72
CA SER A 370 -24.25 -4.00 -8.37
C SER A 370 -25.18 -2.88 -8.83
N ALA A 371 -26.48 -3.17 -8.88
CA ALA A 371 -27.49 -2.15 -9.18
C ALA A 371 -27.59 -1.09 -8.06
N SER A 372 -27.23 -1.47 -6.83
CA SER A 372 -27.23 -0.58 -5.65
C SER A 372 -25.97 0.30 -5.57
N SER A 373 -24.87 -0.09 -6.21
CA SER A 373 -23.64 0.71 -6.26
C SER A 373 -22.84 0.42 -7.52
N ARG A 374 -22.54 1.46 -8.30
CA ARG A 374 -21.68 1.35 -9.50
C ARG A 374 -20.19 1.25 -9.14
N GLY A 375 -19.81 1.65 -7.93
CA GLY A 375 -18.41 1.79 -7.52
C GLY A 375 -17.76 3.10 -7.98
N TYR A 376 -16.54 3.36 -7.52
CA TYR A 376 -15.83 4.60 -7.81
C TYR A 376 -14.71 4.42 -8.85
N THR A 377 -14.54 5.46 -9.65
CA THR A 377 -13.28 5.73 -10.33
C THR A 377 -12.20 6.12 -9.32
N MET A 378 -10.95 6.13 -9.75
CA MET A 378 -9.86 6.50 -8.85
C MET A 378 -9.88 8.00 -8.48
N VAL A 379 -10.35 8.84 -9.39
CA VAL A 379 -10.57 10.28 -9.13
C VAL A 379 -11.73 10.50 -8.16
N GLU A 380 -12.84 9.78 -8.31
CA GLU A 380 -13.96 9.85 -7.37
C GLU A 380 -13.56 9.41 -5.96
N LEU A 381 -12.81 8.31 -5.85
CA LEU A 381 -12.25 7.84 -4.58
C LEU A 381 -11.36 8.89 -3.92
N ALA A 382 -10.43 9.50 -4.67
CA ALA A 382 -9.55 10.55 -4.15
C ALA A 382 -10.33 11.79 -3.69
N ASN A 383 -11.30 12.25 -4.48
CA ASN A 383 -12.12 13.40 -4.12
C ASN A 383 -12.99 13.12 -2.88
N MET A 384 -13.48 11.89 -2.72
CA MET A 384 -14.21 11.49 -1.51
C MET A 384 -13.28 11.47 -0.29
N MET A 385 -12.06 10.93 -0.40
CA MET A 385 -11.09 10.97 0.69
C MET A 385 -10.75 12.41 1.12
N ILE A 386 -10.62 13.35 0.17
CA ILE A 386 -10.48 14.80 0.48
C ILE A 386 -11.71 15.31 1.24
N ALA A 387 -12.92 14.99 0.76
CA ALA A 387 -14.16 15.45 1.40
C ALA A 387 -14.34 14.90 2.83
N LEU A 388 -13.81 13.71 3.10
CA LEU A 388 -13.77 13.10 4.43
C LEU A 388 -12.63 13.65 5.32
N GLY A 389 -11.79 14.54 4.80
CA GLY A 389 -10.72 15.21 5.53
C GLY A 389 -9.35 14.54 5.46
N ALA A 390 -9.15 13.56 4.58
CA ALA A 390 -7.82 12.97 4.38
C ALA A 390 -6.89 13.95 3.64
N GLU A 391 -5.68 14.11 4.16
CA GLU A 391 -4.59 14.82 3.47
C GLU A 391 -3.73 13.83 2.68
N ASN A 392 -3.51 12.64 3.25
CA ASN A 392 -2.74 11.56 2.65
C ASN A 392 -3.62 10.33 2.54
N ALA A 393 -3.64 9.65 1.39
CA ALA A 393 -4.49 8.47 1.21
C ALA A 393 -3.93 7.49 0.19
N LEU A 394 -4.14 6.20 0.44
CA LEU A 394 -3.68 5.05 -0.34
C LEU A 394 -4.87 4.25 -0.84
N ASN A 395 -4.89 3.93 -2.13
CA ASN A 395 -5.78 2.90 -2.66
C ASN A 395 -5.24 1.50 -2.34
N LEU A 396 -6.07 0.68 -1.69
CA LEU A 396 -5.82 -0.73 -1.40
C LEU A 396 -6.43 -1.61 -2.51
N ASP A 397 -6.38 -2.94 -2.38
CA ASP A 397 -7.03 -3.82 -3.36
C ASP A 397 -8.54 -3.60 -3.36
N GLY A 398 -9.15 -3.70 -4.55
CA GLY A 398 -10.55 -3.41 -4.77
C GLY A 398 -11.32 -4.61 -5.34
N GLY A 399 -12.41 -4.33 -6.06
CA GLY A 399 -13.27 -5.37 -6.63
C GLY A 399 -13.85 -6.25 -5.51
N GLY A 400 -13.96 -7.55 -5.76
CA GLY A 400 -14.49 -8.49 -4.76
C GLY A 400 -13.64 -8.62 -3.50
N SER A 401 -12.43 -8.06 -3.46
CA SER A 401 -11.62 -7.98 -2.24
C SER A 401 -12.15 -6.91 -1.26
N SER A 402 -12.91 -5.92 -1.73
CA SER A 402 -13.34 -4.77 -0.93
C SER A 402 -14.28 -5.25 0.18
N THR A 403 -13.84 -5.13 1.43
CA THR A 403 -14.60 -5.61 2.59
C THR A 403 -14.30 -4.78 3.82
N LEU A 404 -15.34 -4.40 4.55
CA LEU A 404 -15.29 -3.86 5.91
C LEU A 404 -15.99 -4.84 6.86
N TYR A 405 -15.24 -5.37 7.81
CA TYR A 405 -15.74 -6.17 8.93
C TYR A 405 -15.71 -5.32 10.20
N SER A 406 -16.82 -5.25 10.95
CA SER A 406 -16.89 -4.46 12.18
C SER A 406 -18.07 -4.88 13.05
N ARG A 407 -18.25 -4.23 14.19
CA ARG A 407 -19.49 -4.27 14.96
C ARG A 407 -20.56 -3.50 14.19
N LYS A 408 -21.67 -4.16 13.83
CA LYS A 408 -22.86 -3.56 13.19
C LYS A 408 -23.63 -2.72 14.19
N VAL A 409 -24.53 -1.86 13.72
CA VAL A 409 -25.47 -1.10 14.58
C VAL A 409 -26.26 -1.96 15.58
N THR A 410 -26.45 -3.25 15.28
CA THR A 410 -27.11 -4.23 16.17
C THR A 410 -26.24 -4.67 17.37
N GLY A 411 -24.94 -4.36 17.35
CA GLY A 411 -23.97 -4.83 18.34
C GLY A 411 -23.24 -6.10 17.92
N GLU A 412 -23.71 -6.80 16.89
CA GLU A 412 -23.10 -8.03 16.39
C GLU A 412 -21.90 -7.73 15.48
N MET A 413 -20.87 -8.56 15.57
CA MET A 413 -19.74 -8.51 14.64
C MET A 413 -20.13 -9.09 13.28
N GLY A 414 -19.79 -8.42 12.19
CA GLY A 414 -20.03 -8.94 10.85
C GLY A 414 -19.50 -8.04 9.73
N VAL A 415 -19.68 -8.49 8.50
CA VAL A 415 -19.40 -7.67 7.32
C VAL A 415 -20.45 -6.55 7.23
N ILE A 416 -19.97 -5.31 7.08
CA ILE A 416 -20.79 -4.08 7.00
C ILE A 416 -21.27 -3.84 5.57
N ASN A 417 -20.36 -3.91 4.62
CA ASN A 417 -20.62 -3.58 3.21
C ASN A 417 -21.19 -4.78 2.41
N GLU A 418 -21.46 -4.59 1.12
CA GLU A 418 -21.95 -5.63 0.20
C GLU A 418 -20.81 -6.14 -0.73
N PRO A 419 -20.17 -7.29 -0.46
CA PRO A 419 -19.09 -7.80 -1.31
C PRO A 419 -19.56 -8.12 -2.73
N SER A 420 -18.83 -7.60 -3.73
CA SER A 420 -19.26 -7.66 -5.14
C SER A 420 -19.27 -9.05 -5.77
N ASP A 421 -18.65 -10.05 -5.14
CA ASP A 421 -18.66 -11.44 -5.63
C ASP A 421 -19.90 -12.22 -5.13
N GLY A 422 -20.86 -11.53 -4.49
CA GLY A 422 -22.02 -12.13 -3.81
C GLY A 422 -21.67 -12.79 -2.46
N SER A 423 -20.38 -12.90 -2.15
CA SER A 423 -19.85 -13.35 -0.86
C SER A 423 -18.46 -12.75 -0.62
N GLU A 424 -18.03 -12.75 0.63
CA GLU A 424 -16.73 -12.21 1.00
C GLU A 424 -15.57 -13.02 0.40
N ARG A 425 -14.67 -12.34 -0.32
CA ARG A 425 -13.51 -12.97 -0.94
C ARG A 425 -12.43 -13.28 0.09
N LYS A 426 -11.72 -14.39 -0.13
CA LYS A 426 -10.48 -14.69 0.59
C LYS A 426 -9.33 -13.83 0.05
N VAL A 427 -8.77 -12.97 0.89
CA VAL A 427 -7.67 -12.05 0.60
C VAL A 427 -6.35 -12.53 1.23
N ALA A 428 -5.23 -11.96 0.79
CA ALA A 428 -3.91 -12.29 1.33
C ALA A 428 -3.64 -11.66 2.70
N ASN A 429 -4.06 -10.40 2.88
CA ASN A 429 -3.90 -9.65 4.12
C ASN A 429 -4.95 -8.53 4.25
N GLY A 430 -4.88 -7.79 5.35
CA GLY A 430 -5.76 -6.68 5.70
C GLY A 430 -5.16 -5.77 6.76
N LEU A 431 -5.94 -4.79 7.19
CA LEU A 431 -5.65 -3.92 8.34
C LEU A 431 -6.71 -4.18 9.40
N GLY A 432 -6.26 -4.37 10.64
CA GLY A 432 -7.11 -4.62 11.80
C GLY A 432 -7.01 -3.48 12.79
N ILE A 433 -8.16 -3.11 13.34
CA ILE A 433 -8.31 -2.10 14.38
C ILE A 433 -8.66 -2.82 15.66
N PHE A 434 -7.84 -2.61 16.69
CA PHE A 434 -7.96 -3.26 17.98
C PHE A 434 -8.27 -2.23 19.04
N TYR A 435 -9.07 -2.64 20.01
CA TYR A 435 -9.45 -1.81 21.15
C TYR A 435 -9.33 -2.63 22.44
N ASP A 436 -8.44 -2.19 23.33
CA ASP A 436 -8.18 -2.82 24.63
C ASP A 436 -8.89 -2.06 25.75
N GLY A 437 -10.22 -2.03 25.68
CA GLY A 437 -11.04 -1.34 26.66
C GLY A 437 -12.43 -1.94 26.79
N VAL A 438 -13.24 -1.37 27.68
CA VAL A 438 -14.64 -1.80 27.85
C VAL A 438 -15.46 -1.30 26.67
N PHE A 439 -16.17 -2.22 26.02
CA PHE A 439 -17.07 -1.89 24.93
C PHE A 439 -18.29 -1.14 25.46
N PRO A 440 -18.57 0.08 24.96
CA PRO A 440 -19.86 0.71 25.23
C PRO A 440 -20.97 -0.05 24.49
N PRO A 441 -22.21 -0.04 24.99
CA PRO A 441 -23.36 -0.40 24.15
C PRO A 441 -23.38 0.51 22.92
N ILE A 442 -23.84 0.00 21.78
CA ILE A 442 -24.02 0.85 20.60
C ILE A 442 -25.14 1.85 20.90
N ALA A 443 -24.80 3.13 20.90
CA ALA A 443 -25.80 4.18 20.92
C ALA A 443 -26.54 4.18 19.58
N PRO A 444 -27.88 4.33 19.56
CA PRO A 444 -28.63 4.46 18.32
C PRO A 444 -28.06 5.62 17.49
N PRO A 445 -28.07 5.47 16.15
CA PRO A 445 -27.36 6.39 15.27
C PRO A 445 -27.87 7.82 15.43
N VAL A 446 -26.93 8.75 15.57
CA VAL A 446 -27.21 10.19 15.54
C VAL A 446 -27.07 10.63 14.10
N THR A 447 -28.00 11.42 13.56
CA THR A 447 -27.90 11.94 12.20
C THR A 447 -26.65 12.82 12.12
N PRO A 448 -25.62 12.46 11.34
CA PRO A 448 -24.41 13.27 11.25
C PRO A 448 -24.71 14.59 10.52
N PRO A 449 -23.91 15.64 10.76
CA PRO A 449 -23.98 16.84 9.92
C PRO A 449 -23.69 16.47 8.46
N PRO A 450 -24.40 17.08 7.48
CA PRO A 450 -24.20 16.79 6.08
C PRO A 450 -22.74 17.02 5.68
N VAL A 451 -22.12 16.04 5.01
CA VAL A 451 -20.77 16.19 4.46
C VAL A 451 -20.77 17.31 3.43
N PRO A 452 -19.82 18.26 3.50
CA PRO A 452 -19.65 19.26 2.45
C PRO A 452 -19.40 18.56 1.12
N ALA A 453 -20.19 18.89 0.10
CA ALA A 453 -19.94 18.39 -1.25
C ALA A 453 -18.48 18.68 -1.65
N PRO A 454 -17.77 17.73 -2.29
CA PRO A 454 -16.40 17.95 -2.71
C PRO A 454 -16.31 19.24 -3.53
N ALA A 455 -15.45 20.16 -3.10
CA ALA A 455 -15.25 21.42 -3.80
C ALA A 455 -14.71 21.14 -5.21
N PRO A 456 -15.16 21.89 -6.24
CA PRO A 456 -14.60 21.76 -7.57
C PRO A 456 -13.09 22.00 -7.52
N THR A 457 -12.29 21.06 -8.06
CA THR A 457 -10.85 21.30 -8.26
C THR A 457 -10.69 22.58 -9.10
N PRO A 458 -9.89 23.56 -8.67
CA PRO A 458 -9.63 24.75 -9.48
C PRO A 458 -9.02 24.32 -10.82
N PRO A 459 -9.38 24.97 -11.94
CA PRO A 459 -8.75 24.68 -13.22
C PRO A 459 -7.23 24.93 -13.10
N PRO A 460 -6.39 24.17 -13.82
CA PRO A 460 -4.96 24.45 -13.87
C PRO A 460 -4.79 25.91 -14.30
N THR A 461 -4.11 26.70 -13.47
CA THR A 461 -3.72 28.06 -13.82
C THR A 461 -2.80 27.98 -15.03
N THR A 462 -3.30 28.34 -16.20
CA THR A 462 -2.47 28.67 -17.35
C THR A 462 -1.51 29.79 -16.92
N PRO A 463 -0.20 29.69 -17.17
CA PRO A 463 0.69 30.83 -17.01
C PRO A 463 0.17 31.93 -17.93
N VAL A 464 -0.05 33.13 -17.39
CA VAL A 464 -0.32 34.32 -18.18
C VAL A 464 0.96 34.62 -18.99
N PRO A 465 0.85 34.91 -20.30
CA PRO A 465 2.00 35.10 -21.19
C PRO A 465 2.94 36.23 -20.76
#